data_AF-A0A1E3AS59-F1
#
_entry.id   AF-A0A1E3AS59-F1
#
_cell.length_a   1.000
_cell.length_b   1.000
_cell.length_c   1.000
_cell.angle_alpha   90.00
_cell.angle_beta   90.00
_cell.angle_gamma   90.00
#
_symmetry.space_group_name_H-M   'P 1'
#
loop_
_entity.id
_entity.type
_entity.pdbx_description
1 polymer ?
#
loop_
_entity_poly.entity_id
_entity_poly.type
_entity_poly.pdbx_seq_one_letter_code
_entity_poly.pdbx_strand_id
1 'polypeptide(L)'
;MADKKKNPVTEGKKSFNWPDKIFGAAVLILSILVFLIIAYPLWFIIIASISNSNMVNLGKVTFMPKDIRFYGYQQIMDDARIWMGYANTILYVVAGTILNMAVTMPAAYALSRRNFKARNKVMFYFVFTMFFSGGLVPLYMTVSSLGLISTKTILIIFVAVNTYNLIIARTFIENSIPEDLYEAAVLDGCSHFNYFVKVVLPLSKAVISVLILYYAVFHWNDFFNALLFNSNAKNAPLQIILREILLLNQAFSSGVGGVQGGYAQGAADQVKYAVIIVSTLPILCVYPFIQKYFEKGVMIGAVKG
;
A
#
# COMPACT_ATOMS: atom_id res chain seq x y z
N MET A 1 -17.33 24.20 -63.02
CA MET A 1 -18.20 23.21 -62.35
C MET A 1 -17.61 22.93 -60.97
N ALA A 2 -18.36 23.34 -59.93
CA ALA A 2 -18.33 22.92 -58.52
C ALA A 2 -16.99 22.85 -57.75
N ASP A 3 -16.67 23.99 -57.13
CA ASP A 3 -15.81 24.17 -55.97
C ASP A 3 -16.40 23.46 -54.73
N LYS A 4 -15.72 22.41 -54.22
CA LYS A 4 -16.15 21.66 -53.03
C LYS A 4 -15.64 22.36 -51.77
N LYS A 5 -16.52 23.19 -51.19
CA LYS A 5 -16.39 23.83 -49.88
C LYS A 5 -15.87 22.86 -48.80
N LYS A 6 -14.76 23.24 -48.17
CA LYS A 6 -14.35 22.78 -46.84
C LYS A 6 -15.46 23.13 -45.84
N ASN A 7 -16.05 22.12 -45.19
CA ASN A 7 -16.89 22.34 -44.01
C ASN A 7 -15.98 22.80 -42.86
N PRO A 8 -16.19 23.99 -42.27
CA PRO A 8 -15.56 24.30 -41.00
C PRO A 8 -16.21 23.42 -39.94
N VAL A 9 -15.38 22.68 -39.19
CA VAL A 9 -15.80 22.05 -37.93
C VAL A 9 -16.28 23.19 -37.04
N THR A 10 -17.59 23.32 -36.92
CA THR A 10 -18.21 24.22 -35.96
C THR A 10 -17.77 23.78 -34.57
N GLU A 11 -16.86 24.52 -33.96
CA GLU A 11 -16.68 24.51 -32.51
C GLU A 11 -18.06 24.74 -31.89
N GLY A 12 -18.64 23.67 -31.35
CA GLY A 12 -19.89 23.75 -30.63
C GLY A 12 -19.72 24.76 -29.50
N LYS A 13 -20.37 25.91 -29.62
CA LYS A 13 -20.60 26.83 -28.50
C LYS A 13 -21.07 25.96 -27.33
N LYS A 14 -20.27 25.86 -26.25
CA LYS A 14 -20.70 25.26 -24.99
C LYS A 14 -21.99 25.96 -24.59
N SER A 15 -23.14 25.33 -24.85
CA SER A 15 -24.43 25.85 -24.44
C SER A 15 -24.37 26.04 -22.93
N PHE A 16 -24.83 27.20 -22.48
CA PHE A 16 -24.82 27.58 -21.07
C PHE A 16 -25.89 26.75 -20.34
N ASN A 17 -25.60 25.48 -20.09
CA ASN A 17 -26.49 24.55 -19.41
C ASN A 17 -26.44 24.80 -17.91
N TRP A 18 -27.39 25.57 -17.41
CA TRP A 18 -27.65 25.75 -15.98
C TRP A 18 -27.76 24.41 -15.21
N PRO A 19 -28.39 23.34 -15.76
CA PRO A 19 -28.41 22.04 -15.10
C PRO A 19 -27.01 21.45 -14.87
N ASP A 20 -26.10 21.57 -15.84
CA ASP A 20 -24.73 21.05 -15.74
C ASP A 20 -23.93 21.81 -14.67
N LYS A 21 -24.18 23.12 -14.51
CA LYS A 21 -23.55 23.93 -13.46
C LYS A 21 -24.10 23.61 -12.07
N ILE A 22 -25.40 23.40 -11.93
CA ILE A 22 -26.03 23.02 -10.66
C ILE A 22 -25.55 21.62 -10.24
N PHE A 23 -25.51 20.68 -11.19
CA PHE A 23 -24.96 19.35 -10.96
C PHE A 23 -23.47 19.40 -10.58
N GLY A 24 -22.66 20.18 -11.32
CA GLY A 24 -21.24 20.37 -11.00
C GLY A 24 -21.03 21.00 -9.61
N ALA A 25 -21.83 21.99 -9.23
CA ALA A 25 -21.79 22.59 -7.90
C ALA A 25 -22.20 21.60 -6.80
N ALA A 26 -23.23 20.78 -7.03
CA ALA A 26 -23.65 19.74 -6.10
C ALA A 26 -22.56 18.68 -5.88
N VAL A 27 -21.92 18.22 -6.97
CA VAL A 27 -20.79 17.27 -6.90
C VAL A 27 -19.60 17.88 -6.15
N LEU A 28 -19.29 19.16 -6.41
CA LEU A 28 -18.21 19.86 -5.71
C LEU A 28 -18.50 19.96 -4.21
N ILE A 29 -19.72 20.37 -3.83
CA ILE A 29 -20.13 20.48 -2.42
C ILE A 29 -20.06 19.11 -1.74
N LEU A 30 -20.57 18.06 -2.38
CA LEU A 30 -20.48 16.70 -1.86
C LEU A 30 -19.03 16.25 -1.68
N SER A 31 -18.17 16.55 -2.65
CA SER A 31 -16.74 16.20 -2.60
C SER A 31 -16.03 16.91 -1.44
N ILE A 32 -16.33 18.19 -1.21
CA ILE A 32 -15.78 18.97 -0.08
C ILE A 32 -16.28 18.40 1.25
N LEU A 33 -17.57 18.04 1.36
CA LEU A 33 -18.13 17.45 2.57
C LEU A 33 -17.48 16.11 2.89
N VAL A 34 -17.35 15.23 1.89
CA VAL A 34 -16.66 13.93 2.06
C VAL A 34 -15.20 14.14 2.47
N PHE A 35 -14.51 15.10 1.85
CA PHE A 35 -13.14 15.45 2.22
C PHE A 35 -13.05 15.87 3.69
N LEU A 36 -13.94 16.76 4.17
CA LEU A 36 -13.94 17.22 5.55
C LEU A 36 -14.22 16.09 6.55
N ILE A 37 -15.15 15.18 6.23
CA ILE A 37 -15.48 14.02 7.08
C ILE A 37 -14.27 13.09 7.25
N ILE A 38 -13.45 12.92 6.20
CA ILE A 38 -12.25 12.07 6.25
C ILE A 38 -11.06 12.81 6.86
N ALA A 39 -10.89 14.10 6.56
CA ALA A 39 -9.76 14.90 7.03
C ALA A 39 -9.84 15.19 8.53
N TYR A 40 -11.03 15.38 9.09
CA TYR A 40 -11.20 15.74 10.50
C TYR A 40 -10.65 14.67 11.47
N PRO A 41 -10.96 13.37 11.35
CA PRO A 41 -10.35 12.34 12.20
C PRO A 41 -8.83 12.27 12.10
N LEU A 42 -8.26 12.46 10.89
CA LEU A 42 -6.81 12.47 10.69
C LEU A 42 -6.17 13.68 11.39
N TRP A 43 -6.78 14.85 11.25
CA TRP A 43 -6.38 16.05 11.97
C TRP A 43 -6.49 15.87 13.49
N PHE A 44 -7.57 15.22 13.95
CA PHE A 44 -7.79 14.92 15.36
C PHE A 44 -6.67 14.06 15.94
N ILE A 45 -6.18 13.05 15.23
CA ILE A 45 -5.06 12.21 15.68
C ILE A 45 -3.78 13.05 15.85
N ILE A 46 -3.52 13.98 14.93
CA ILE A 46 -2.36 14.88 15.01
C ILE A 46 -2.46 15.76 16.25
N ILE A 47 -3.58 16.46 16.47
CA ILE A 47 -3.73 17.32 17.65
C ILE A 47 -3.72 16.51 18.95
N ALA A 48 -4.30 15.30 18.97
CA ALA A 48 -4.34 14.44 20.15
C ALA A 48 -2.94 13.90 20.51
N SER A 49 -2.09 13.63 19.52
CA SER A 49 -0.71 13.15 19.76
C SER A 49 0.19 14.16 20.49
N ILE A 50 -0.10 15.46 20.33
CA ILE A 50 0.67 16.58 20.90
C ILE A 50 -0.02 17.16 22.15
N SER A 51 -1.33 16.94 22.32
CA SER A 51 -2.10 17.49 23.44
C SER A 51 -1.97 16.64 24.69
N ASN A 52 -2.28 17.25 25.84
CA ASN A 52 -2.42 16.52 27.10
C ASN A 52 -3.61 15.55 27.03
N SER A 53 -3.35 14.26 27.23
CA SER A 53 -4.37 13.21 27.14
C SER A 53 -5.55 13.38 28.08
N ASN A 54 -5.35 14.00 29.25
CA ASN A 54 -6.47 14.29 30.16
C ASN A 54 -7.46 15.27 29.50
N MET A 55 -6.97 16.25 28.75
CA MET A 55 -7.83 17.20 28.01
C MET A 55 -8.47 16.57 26.77
N VAL A 56 -7.78 15.62 26.14
CA VAL A 56 -8.32 14.82 25.02
C VAL A 56 -9.47 13.94 25.52
N ASN A 57 -9.28 13.21 26.61
CA ASN A 57 -10.29 12.34 27.21
C ASN A 57 -11.51 13.10 27.75
N LEU A 58 -11.31 14.33 28.24
CA LEU A 58 -12.38 15.23 28.67
C LEU A 58 -13.12 15.91 27.51
N GLY A 59 -12.78 15.63 26.25
CA GLY A 59 -13.41 16.23 25.07
C GLY A 59 -13.12 17.72 24.87
N LYS A 60 -12.09 18.26 25.55
CA LYS A 60 -11.71 19.68 25.48
C LYS A 60 -10.80 20.01 24.29
N VAL A 61 -10.27 18.99 23.62
CA VAL A 61 -9.47 19.10 22.39
C VAL A 61 -10.38 18.83 21.21
N THR A 62 -10.72 19.86 20.44
CA THR A 62 -11.61 19.76 19.27
C THR A 62 -10.88 20.10 17.98
N PHE A 63 -10.35 21.32 17.86
CA PHE A 63 -9.67 21.78 16.63
C PHE A 63 -8.19 22.17 16.82
N MET A 64 -7.81 22.57 18.03
CA MET A 64 -6.46 23.03 18.35
C MET A 64 -5.88 22.23 19.51
N PRO A 65 -4.56 22.00 19.51
CA PRO A 65 -3.92 21.31 20.61
C PRO A 65 -4.06 22.11 21.91
N LYS A 66 -4.28 21.41 23.02
CA LYS A 66 -4.37 21.99 24.37
C LYS A 66 -3.28 21.37 25.23
N ASP A 67 -2.55 22.24 25.95
CA ASP A 67 -1.41 21.86 26.79
C ASP A 67 -0.41 20.97 26.04
N ILE A 68 0.33 21.60 25.12
CA ILE A 68 1.31 20.94 24.26
C ILE A 68 2.34 20.17 25.12
N ARG A 69 2.40 18.85 24.91
CA ARG A 69 3.36 17.94 25.54
C ARG A 69 3.88 16.99 24.48
N PHE A 70 5.20 16.77 24.44
CA PHE A 70 5.82 15.80 23.53
C PHE A 70 6.14 14.46 24.21
N TYR A 71 5.54 14.20 25.37
CA TYR A 71 5.85 13.03 26.18
C TYR A 71 5.67 11.70 25.41
N GLY A 72 4.59 11.56 24.64
CA GLY A 72 4.36 10.36 23.81
C GLY A 72 5.48 10.12 22.79
N TYR A 73 6.03 11.18 22.20
CA TYR A 73 7.15 11.09 21.26
C TYR A 73 8.48 10.79 21.96
N GLN A 74 8.72 11.38 23.14
CA GLN A 74 9.92 11.09 23.93
C GLN A 74 9.97 9.60 24.31
N GLN A 75 8.86 9.06 24.82
CA GLN A 75 8.74 7.62 25.15
C GLN A 75 9.02 6.73 23.93
N ILE A 76 8.58 7.13 22.74
CA ILE A 76 8.83 6.40 21.50
C ILE A 76 10.31 6.47 21.09
N MET A 77 10.94 7.65 21.22
CA MET A 77 12.35 7.82 20.86
C MET A 77 13.28 7.06 21.79
N ASP A 78 12.93 6.96 23.07
CA ASP A 78 13.70 6.24 24.08
C ASP A 78 13.54 4.70 23.98
N ASP A 79 12.49 4.21 23.31
CA ASP A 79 12.26 2.78 23.14
C ASP A 79 13.06 2.20 21.95
N ALA A 80 14.18 1.55 22.27
CA ALA A 80 15.03 0.87 21.30
C ALA A 80 14.29 -0.19 20.45
N ARG A 81 13.19 -0.76 20.95
CA ARG A 81 12.38 -1.74 20.20
C ARG A 81 11.77 -1.10 18.97
N ILE A 82 11.32 0.14 19.05
CA ILE A 82 10.70 0.84 17.91
C ILE A 82 11.69 1.01 16.77
N TRP A 83 12.92 1.43 17.07
CA TRP A 83 14.00 1.55 16.08
C TRP A 83 14.37 0.22 15.43
N MET A 84 14.43 -0.87 16.20
CA MET A 84 14.59 -2.21 15.65
C MET A 84 13.42 -2.62 14.76
N GLY A 85 12.18 -2.32 15.18
CA GLY A 85 10.97 -2.55 14.39
C GLY A 85 11.00 -1.82 13.06
N TYR A 86 11.44 -0.56 13.05
CA TYR A 86 11.66 0.20 11.83
C TYR A 86 12.67 -0.44 10.90
N ALA A 87 13.84 -0.80 11.43
CA ALA A 87 14.90 -1.44 10.65
C ALA A 87 14.40 -2.76 10.03
N ASN A 88 13.68 -3.58 10.78
CA ASN A 88 13.08 -4.81 10.29
C ASN A 88 11.99 -4.54 9.24
N THR A 89 11.05 -3.62 9.48
CA THR A 89 10.00 -3.28 8.51
C THR A 89 10.61 -2.76 7.20
N ILE A 90 11.61 -1.88 7.26
CA ILE A 90 12.30 -1.38 6.06
C ILE A 90 12.96 -2.54 5.31
N LEU A 91 13.63 -3.45 6.03
CA LEU A 91 14.23 -4.65 5.43
C LEU A 91 13.18 -5.51 4.74
N TYR A 92 12.04 -5.78 5.38
CA TYR A 92 10.97 -6.60 4.81
C TYR A 92 10.32 -5.92 3.60
N VAL A 93 10.07 -4.61 3.68
CA VAL A 93 9.52 -3.83 2.56
C VAL A 93 10.47 -3.85 1.37
N VAL A 94 11.76 -3.60 1.56
CA VAL A 94 12.73 -3.55 0.46
C VAL A 94 12.99 -4.95 -0.11
N ALA A 95 13.39 -5.90 0.73
CA ALA A 95 13.73 -7.25 0.27
C ALA A 95 12.50 -8.00 -0.27
N GLY A 96 11.36 -7.88 0.43
CA GLY A 96 10.09 -8.46 0.02
C GLY A 96 9.58 -7.86 -1.28
N THR A 97 9.61 -6.53 -1.46
CA THR A 97 9.19 -5.92 -2.72
C THR A 97 10.10 -6.31 -3.88
N ILE A 98 11.42 -6.37 -3.68
CA ILE A 98 12.36 -6.82 -4.71
C ILE A 98 12.05 -8.26 -5.13
N LEU A 99 11.89 -9.16 -4.16
CA LEU A 99 11.52 -10.56 -4.42
C LEU A 99 10.20 -10.65 -5.18
N ASN A 100 9.19 -9.90 -4.73
CA ASN A 100 7.88 -9.88 -5.35
C ASN A 100 7.94 -9.45 -6.81
N MET A 101 8.72 -8.41 -7.13
CA MET A 101 8.90 -7.96 -8.51
C MET A 101 9.72 -8.94 -9.33
N ALA A 102 10.75 -9.54 -8.74
CA ALA A 102 11.60 -10.54 -9.38
C ALA A 102 10.83 -11.81 -9.76
N VAL A 103 9.76 -12.17 -9.03
CA VAL A 103 8.92 -13.31 -9.37
C VAL A 103 7.72 -12.90 -10.24
N THR A 104 7.04 -11.81 -9.89
CA THR A 104 5.79 -11.40 -10.54
C THR A 104 6.01 -10.92 -11.97
N MET A 105 7.05 -10.13 -12.25
CA MET A 105 7.27 -9.58 -13.60
C MET A 105 7.62 -10.65 -14.63
N PRO A 106 8.56 -11.58 -14.38
CA PRO A 106 8.83 -12.67 -15.31
C PRO A 106 7.63 -13.60 -15.49
N ALA A 107 6.91 -13.93 -14.41
CA ALA A 107 5.71 -14.75 -14.48
C ALA A 107 4.62 -14.08 -15.33
N ALA A 108 4.37 -12.80 -15.10
CA ALA A 108 3.42 -12.01 -15.88
C ALA A 108 3.78 -11.98 -17.37
N TYR A 109 5.05 -11.75 -17.69
CA TYR A 109 5.55 -11.76 -19.07
C TYR A 109 5.32 -13.12 -19.73
N ALA A 110 5.74 -14.22 -19.09
CA ALA A 110 5.55 -15.55 -19.66
C ALA A 110 4.07 -15.88 -19.90
N LEU A 111 3.18 -15.47 -18.98
CA LEU A 111 1.74 -15.74 -19.05
C LEU A 111 0.98 -14.80 -20.00
N SER A 112 1.56 -13.66 -20.36
CA SER A 112 1.00 -12.75 -21.38
C SER A 112 1.22 -13.26 -22.81
N ARG A 113 2.25 -14.09 -23.05
CA ARG A 113 2.62 -14.50 -24.41
C ARG A 113 1.67 -15.56 -24.94
N ARG A 114 1.17 -15.35 -26.17
CA ARG A 114 0.21 -16.27 -26.78
C ARG A 114 0.81 -17.64 -27.11
N ASN A 115 2.09 -17.65 -27.43
CA ASN A 115 2.88 -18.85 -27.77
C ASN A 115 3.07 -19.80 -26.58
N PHE A 116 2.89 -19.33 -25.33
CA PHE A 116 2.95 -20.19 -24.16
C PHE A 116 1.66 -21.01 -24.03
N LYS A 117 1.69 -22.25 -24.55
CA LYS A 117 0.52 -23.15 -24.60
C LYS A 117 -0.15 -23.36 -23.24
N ALA A 118 0.61 -23.37 -22.15
CA ALA A 118 0.09 -23.59 -20.80
C ALA A 118 -0.43 -22.33 -20.10
N ARG A 119 -0.40 -21.15 -20.73
CA ARG A 119 -0.72 -19.86 -20.09
C ARG A 119 -2.06 -19.86 -19.36
N ASN A 120 -3.11 -20.42 -19.98
CA ASN A 120 -4.46 -20.42 -19.40
C ASN A 120 -4.55 -21.38 -18.21
N LYS A 121 -3.89 -22.54 -18.28
CA LYS A 121 -3.87 -23.53 -17.19
C LYS A 121 -3.10 -22.99 -15.98
N VAL A 122 -1.93 -22.40 -16.21
CA VAL A 122 -1.11 -21.80 -15.14
C VAL A 122 -1.83 -20.61 -14.51
N MET A 123 -2.44 -19.73 -15.32
CA MET A 123 -3.28 -18.65 -14.79
C MET A 123 -4.46 -19.16 -13.97
N PHE A 124 -5.12 -20.23 -14.43
CA PHE A 124 -6.20 -20.87 -13.67
C PHE A 124 -5.70 -21.33 -12.29
N TYR A 125 -4.51 -21.93 -12.17
CA TYR A 125 -3.96 -22.32 -10.87
C TYR A 125 -3.74 -21.11 -9.95
N PHE A 126 -3.15 -20.01 -10.44
CA PHE A 126 -2.97 -18.79 -9.64
C PHE A 126 -4.30 -18.19 -9.17
N VAL A 127 -5.29 -18.14 -10.07
CA VAL A 127 -6.64 -17.64 -9.75
C VAL A 127 -7.34 -18.57 -8.77
N PHE A 128 -7.19 -19.89 -8.93
CA PHE A 128 -7.75 -20.87 -8.01
C PHE A 128 -7.23 -20.66 -6.59
N THR A 129 -5.91 -20.48 -6.40
CA THR A 129 -5.32 -20.21 -5.08
C THR A 129 -5.72 -18.86 -4.46
N MET A 130 -6.25 -17.93 -5.26
CA MET A 130 -6.78 -16.66 -4.75
C MET A 130 -8.14 -16.85 -4.05
N PHE A 131 -8.96 -17.79 -4.52
CA PHE A 131 -10.29 -18.08 -3.96
C PHE A 131 -10.31 -19.27 -3.01
N PHE A 132 -9.40 -20.24 -3.21
CA PHE A 132 -9.30 -21.46 -2.44
C PHE A 132 -7.99 -21.48 -1.66
N SER A 133 -8.08 -21.71 -0.36
CA SER A 133 -6.94 -21.82 0.55
C SER A 133 -7.12 -23.00 1.49
N GLY A 134 -6.01 -23.64 1.88
CA GLY A 134 -5.98 -24.68 2.90
C GLY A 134 -6.34 -24.18 4.31
N GLY A 135 -6.48 -22.87 4.50
CA GLY A 135 -6.79 -22.25 5.78
C GLY A 135 -5.54 -22.01 6.64
N LEU A 136 -5.73 -21.34 7.77
CA LEU A 136 -4.62 -20.87 8.62
C LEU A 136 -3.85 -22.01 9.29
N VAL A 137 -4.54 -23.05 9.76
CA VAL A 137 -3.89 -24.15 10.50
C VAL A 137 -2.95 -24.96 9.60
N PRO A 138 -3.39 -25.48 8.42
CA PRO A 138 -2.47 -26.21 7.53
C PRO A 138 -1.32 -25.35 7.01
N LEU A 139 -1.58 -24.07 6.76
CA LEU A 139 -0.57 -23.10 6.39
C LEU A 139 0.49 -22.95 7.48
N TYR A 140 0.08 -22.78 8.73
CA TYR A 140 0.99 -22.71 9.87
C TYR A 140 1.81 -23.99 10.03
N MET A 141 1.17 -25.16 9.92
CA MET A 141 1.87 -26.45 9.97
C MET A 141 2.91 -26.59 8.84
N THR A 142 2.60 -26.09 7.64
CA THR A 142 3.53 -26.11 6.50
C THR A 142 4.74 -25.21 6.74
N VAL A 143 4.54 -23.99 7.26
CA VAL A 143 5.65 -23.09 7.59
C VAL A 143 6.50 -23.65 8.74
N SER A 144 5.85 -24.29 9.71
CA SER A 144 6.52 -24.96 10.83
C SER A 144 7.37 -26.14 10.37
N SER A 145 6.85 -27.01 9.49
CA SER A 145 7.60 -28.16 8.96
C SER A 145 8.80 -27.75 8.10
N LEU A 146 8.75 -26.57 7.47
CA LEU A 146 9.87 -25.98 6.75
C LEU A 146 10.91 -25.33 7.68
N GLY A 147 10.67 -25.26 8.99
CA GLY A 147 11.57 -24.64 9.96
C GLY A 147 11.70 -23.11 9.80
N LEU A 148 10.73 -22.47 9.14
CA LEU A 148 10.78 -21.04 8.83
C LEU A 148 10.15 -20.15 9.92
N ILE A 149 9.51 -20.74 10.93
CA ILE A 149 8.92 -20.01 12.06
C ILE A 149 9.98 -19.19 12.79
N SER A 150 9.64 -17.95 13.12
CA SER A 150 10.50 -16.96 13.80
C SER A 150 11.76 -16.55 13.04
N THR A 151 11.86 -16.85 11.74
CA THR A 151 12.94 -16.37 10.87
C THR A 151 12.58 -15.03 10.23
N LYS A 152 13.56 -14.27 9.76
CA LYS A 152 13.30 -13.08 8.92
C LYS A 152 12.78 -13.46 7.54
N THR A 153 13.22 -14.62 7.04
CA THR A 153 12.92 -15.12 5.70
C THR A 153 11.43 -15.35 5.49
N ILE A 154 10.70 -15.82 6.50
CA ILE A 154 9.26 -16.08 6.33
C ILE A 154 8.49 -14.80 5.99
N LEU A 155 8.81 -13.67 6.64
CA LEU A 155 8.14 -12.40 6.38
C LEU A 155 8.47 -11.80 5.01
N ILE A 156 9.57 -12.25 4.40
CA ILE A 156 9.95 -11.84 3.04
C ILE A 156 9.26 -12.74 1.99
N ILE A 157 9.25 -14.06 2.22
CA ILE A 157 8.84 -15.05 1.20
C ILE A 157 7.34 -15.36 1.21
N PHE A 158 6.65 -15.17 2.34
CA PHE A 158 5.28 -15.67 2.54
C PHE A 158 4.30 -15.15 1.47
N VAL A 159 4.46 -13.90 1.03
CA VAL A 159 3.67 -13.31 -0.07
C VAL A 159 4.57 -12.94 -1.25
N ALA A 160 5.40 -13.90 -1.68
CA ALA A 160 6.29 -13.75 -2.84
C ALA A 160 5.53 -13.45 -4.14
N VAL A 161 4.32 -14.00 -4.29
CA VAL A 161 3.44 -13.73 -5.43
C VAL A 161 2.05 -13.41 -4.91
N ASN A 162 1.52 -12.28 -5.37
CA ASN A 162 0.13 -11.93 -5.14
C ASN A 162 -0.59 -12.07 -6.49
N THR A 163 -1.57 -12.98 -6.57
CA THR A 163 -2.27 -13.30 -7.81
C THR A 163 -2.91 -12.07 -8.45
N TYR A 164 -3.48 -11.15 -7.66
CA TYR A 164 -4.10 -9.95 -8.19
C TYR A 164 -3.07 -9.04 -8.88
N ASN A 165 -1.92 -8.83 -8.25
CA ASN A 165 -0.81 -8.08 -8.84
C ASN A 165 -0.25 -8.76 -10.10
N LEU A 166 -0.18 -10.10 -10.11
CA LEU A 166 0.21 -10.88 -11.29
C LEU A 166 -0.76 -10.68 -12.46
N ILE A 167 -2.08 -10.68 -12.19
CA ILE A 167 -3.11 -10.45 -13.21
C ILE A 167 -2.96 -9.03 -13.79
N ILE A 168 -2.79 -8.01 -12.94
CA ILE A 168 -2.57 -6.62 -13.40
C ILE A 168 -1.34 -6.54 -14.30
N ALA A 169 -0.21 -7.09 -13.85
CA ALA A 169 1.04 -7.10 -14.62
C ALA A 169 0.86 -7.78 -15.98
N ARG A 170 0.24 -8.97 -15.99
CA ARG A 170 -0.01 -9.77 -17.19
C ARG A 170 -0.89 -9.02 -18.17
N THR A 171 -2.02 -8.49 -17.71
CA THR A 171 -2.99 -7.75 -18.54
C THR A 171 -2.37 -6.47 -19.10
N PHE A 172 -1.56 -5.76 -18.31
CA PHE A 172 -0.82 -4.61 -18.79
C PHE A 172 0.13 -4.98 -19.93
N ILE A 173 0.96 -6.03 -19.74
CA ILE A 173 1.93 -6.47 -20.75
C ILE A 173 1.20 -6.95 -22.02
N GLU A 174 0.12 -7.72 -21.88
CA GLU A 174 -0.68 -8.25 -22.99
C GLU A 174 -1.34 -7.13 -23.82
N ASN A 175 -1.83 -6.07 -23.17
CA ASN A 175 -2.56 -5.00 -23.85
C ASN A 175 -1.69 -3.83 -24.33
N SER A 176 -0.55 -3.58 -23.67
CA SER A 176 0.27 -2.39 -23.92
C SER A 176 1.47 -2.67 -24.83
N ILE A 177 1.88 -3.94 -24.97
CA ILE A 177 3.06 -4.32 -25.75
C ILE A 177 2.58 -5.21 -26.92
N PRO A 178 2.52 -4.66 -28.15
CA PRO A 178 2.11 -5.41 -29.34
C PRO A 178 2.98 -6.64 -29.59
N GLU A 179 2.39 -7.69 -30.19
CA GLU A 179 3.13 -8.89 -30.57
C GLU A 179 4.10 -8.62 -31.74
N ASP A 180 3.75 -7.70 -32.65
CA ASP A 180 4.60 -7.28 -33.77
C ASP A 180 5.98 -6.78 -33.30
N LEU A 181 6.03 -6.11 -32.14
CA LEU A 181 7.29 -5.64 -31.54
C LEU A 181 8.18 -6.82 -31.09
N TYR A 182 7.54 -7.90 -30.63
CA TYR A 182 8.24 -9.13 -30.27
C TYR A 182 8.74 -9.86 -31.51
N GLU A 183 7.93 -9.97 -32.57
CA GLU A 183 8.33 -10.58 -33.83
C GLU A 183 9.52 -9.85 -34.48
N ALA A 184 9.48 -8.52 -34.53
CA ALA A 184 10.60 -7.70 -35.01
C ALA A 184 11.89 -7.96 -34.21
N ALA A 185 11.81 -7.99 -32.89
CA ALA A 185 12.97 -8.26 -32.05
C ALA A 185 13.54 -9.68 -32.26
N VAL A 186 12.69 -10.68 -32.52
CA VAL A 186 13.13 -12.05 -32.83
C VAL A 186 13.83 -12.11 -34.18
N LEU A 187 13.36 -11.36 -35.19
CA LEU A 187 14.03 -11.24 -36.48
C LEU A 187 15.42 -10.60 -36.34
N ASP A 188 15.59 -9.67 -35.39
CA ASP A 188 16.88 -9.07 -35.02
C ASP A 188 17.77 -10.01 -34.16
N GLY A 189 17.36 -11.26 -33.95
CA GLY A 189 18.10 -12.26 -33.16
C GLY A 189 18.02 -12.06 -31.65
N CYS A 190 17.05 -11.29 -31.15
CA CYS A 190 16.89 -11.06 -29.72
C CYS A 190 16.31 -12.30 -29.02
N SER A 191 16.98 -12.77 -27.96
CA SER A 191 16.47 -13.85 -27.12
C SER A 191 15.29 -13.40 -26.26
N HIS A 192 14.43 -14.34 -25.84
CA HIS A 192 13.26 -14.03 -25.00
C HIS A 192 13.60 -13.26 -23.71
N PHE A 193 14.69 -13.64 -23.04
CA PHE A 193 15.13 -12.99 -21.82
C PHE A 193 15.67 -11.58 -22.10
N ASN A 194 16.43 -11.41 -23.18
CA ASN A 194 16.91 -10.09 -23.60
C ASN A 194 15.75 -9.17 -23.98
N TYR A 195 14.73 -9.69 -24.68
CA TYR A 195 13.52 -8.94 -25.00
C TYR A 195 12.78 -8.50 -23.73
N PHE A 196 12.64 -9.41 -22.76
CA PHE A 196 12.04 -9.08 -21.46
C PHE A 196 12.79 -7.93 -20.76
N VAL A 197 14.12 -8.04 -20.63
CA VAL A 197 14.91 -7.04 -19.87
C VAL A 197 15.03 -5.71 -20.62
N LYS A 198 15.28 -5.75 -21.94
CA LYS A 198 15.58 -4.54 -22.74
C LYS A 198 14.36 -3.84 -23.30
N VAL A 199 13.24 -4.54 -23.49
CA VAL A 199 12.03 -3.99 -24.13
C VAL A 199 10.86 -3.97 -23.16
N VAL A 200 10.51 -5.12 -22.58
CA VAL A 200 9.32 -5.24 -21.74
C VAL A 200 9.45 -4.43 -20.44
N LEU A 201 10.53 -4.62 -19.67
CA LEU A 201 10.71 -3.90 -18.41
C LEU A 201 10.69 -2.36 -18.57
N PRO A 202 11.39 -1.74 -19.56
CA PRO A 202 11.32 -0.30 -19.77
C PRO A 202 9.95 0.23 -20.19
N LEU A 203 9.20 -0.54 -20.99
CA LEU A 203 7.83 -0.17 -21.40
C LEU A 203 6.82 -0.37 -20.27
N SER A 204 7.10 -1.27 -19.32
CA SER A 204 6.27 -1.56 -18.16
C SER A 204 6.53 -0.67 -16.93
N LYS A 205 7.30 0.42 -17.04
CA LYS A 205 7.62 1.31 -15.90
C LYS A 205 6.39 1.79 -15.13
N ALA A 206 5.30 2.09 -15.83
CA ALA A 206 4.05 2.53 -15.20
C ALA A 206 3.48 1.45 -14.28
N VAL A 207 3.24 0.24 -14.80
CA VAL A 207 2.72 -0.87 -13.99
C VAL A 207 3.70 -1.31 -12.90
N ILE A 208 5.01 -1.34 -13.18
CA ILE A 208 6.05 -1.64 -12.18
C ILE A 208 5.95 -0.69 -10.99
N SER A 209 5.76 0.61 -11.23
CA SER A 209 5.64 1.61 -10.16
C SER A 209 4.40 1.37 -9.28
N VAL A 210 3.27 1.03 -9.91
CA VAL A 210 2.03 0.68 -9.21
C VAL A 210 2.20 -0.58 -8.34
N LEU A 211 2.82 -1.63 -8.90
CA LEU A 211 3.02 -2.89 -8.18
C LEU A 211 4.01 -2.74 -7.02
N ILE A 212 5.08 -1.97 -7.20
CA ILE A 212 6.04 -1.63 -6.13
C ILE A 212 5.30 -0.95 -4.97
N LEU A 213 4.40 -0.01 -5.25
CA LEU A 213 3.59 0.62 -4.19
C LEU A 213 2.74 -0.42 -3.47
N TYR A 214 1.99 -1.24 -4.21
CA TYR A 214 1.07 -2.19 -3.60
C TYR A 214 1.80 -3.19 -2.71
N TYR A 215 2.96 -3.70 -3.16
CA TYR A 215 3.79 -4.57 -2.34
C TYR A 215 4.45 -3.86 -1.16
N ALA A 216 4.94 -2.64 -1.34
CA ALA A 216 5.55 -1.88 -0.27
C ALA A 216 4.54 -1.56 0.85
N VAL A 217 3.33 -1.13 0.47
CA VAL A 217 2.23 -0.88 1.42
C VAL A 217 1.81 -2.17 2.09
N PHE A 218 1.73 -3.28 1.35
CA PHE A 218 1.42 -4.59 1.94
C PHE A 218 2.43 -4.97 3.03
N HIS A 219 3.73 -4.97 2.70
CA HIS A 219 4.80 -5.34 3.65
C HIS A 219 4.90 -4.38 4.83
N TRP A 220 4.65 -3.09 4.63
CA TRP A 220 4.64 -2.11 5.72
C TRP A 220 3.53 -2.38 6.74
N ASN A 221 2.39 -2.88 6.25
CA ASN A 221 1.20 -3.16 7.04
C ASN A 221 1.07 -4.64 7.41
N ASP A 222 2.10 -5.47 7.18
CA ASP A 222 2.04 -6.90 7.46
C ASP A 222 2.10 -7.20 8.97
N PHE A 223 0.94 -7.05 9.58
CA PHE A 223 0.72 -7.30 10.99
C PHE A 223 0.35 -8.77 11.24
N PHE A 224 -0.59 -9.30 10.46
CA PHE A 224 -1.19 -10.60 10.76
C PHE A 224 -0.22 -11.77 10.51
N ASN A 225 0.53 -11.75 9.41
CA ASN A 225 1.49 -12.83 9.14
C ASN A 225 2.66 -12.76 10.11
N ALA A 226 3.09 -11.54 10.47
CA ALA A 226 4.09 -11.33 11.49
C ALA A 226 3.64 -11.87 12.86
N LEU A 227 2.38 -11.63 13.25
CA LEU A 227 1.83 -12.17 14.48
C LEU A 227 1.80 -13.70 14.47
N LEU A 228 1.47 -14.29 13.32
CA LEU A 228 1.31 -15.73 13.19
C LEU A 228 2.64 -16.47 13.15
N PHE A 229 3.63 -15.95 12.41
CA PHE A 229 4.87 -16.68 12.12
C PHE A 229 6.09 -16.19 12.90
N ASN A 230 6.04 -15.01 13.52
CA ASN A 230 7.18 -14.47 14.26
C ASN A 230 6.94 -14.50 15.77
N SER A 231 7.67 -15.38 16.47
CA SER A 231 7.71 -15.42 17.94
C SER A 231 8.97 -14.75 18.51
N ASN A 232 9.91 -14.31 17.66
CA ASN A 232 11.14 -13.68 18.09
C ASN A 232 11.00 -12.14 18.10
N ALA A 233 11.10 -11.54 19.28
CA ALA A 233 11.01 -10.08 19.46
C ALA A 233 12.04 -9.31 18.62
N LYS A 234 13.23 -9.87 18.37
CA LYS A 234 14.27 -9.22 17.56
C LYS A 234 13.93 -9.10 16.08
N ASN A 235 13.02 -9.95 15.58
CA ASN A 235 12.58 -9.98 14.20
C ASN A 235 11.23 -9.29 14.00
N ALA A 236 10.62 -8.77 15.08
CA ALA A 236 9.31 -8.15 15.02
C ALA A 236 9.35 -6.91 14.10
N PRO A 237 8.41 -6.79 13.15
CA PRO A 237 8.21 -5.55 12.42
C PRO A 237 7.57 -4.50 13.32
N LEU A 238 7.66 -3.24 12.91
CA LEU A 238 7.10 -2.10 13.59
C LEU A 238 5.64 -2.33 14.02
N GLN A 239 4.77 -2.87 13.15
CA GLN A 239 3.35 -3.08 13.45
C GLN A 239 3.11 -3.95 14.69
N ILE A 240 3.95 -4.97 14.92
CA ILE A 240 3.85 -5.84 16.11
C ILE A 240 4.28 -5.09 17.36
N ILE A 241 5.39 -4.38 17.30
CA ILE A 241 5.96 -3.63 18.43
C ILE A 241 4.98 -2.54 18.87
N LEU A 242 4.41 -1.83 17.91
CA LEU A 242 3.41 -0.79 18.19
C LEU A 242 2.17 -1.36 18.86
N ARG A 243 1.66 -2.51 18.40
CA ARG A 243 0.56 -3.19 19.08
C ARG A 243 0.91 -3.59 20.51
N GLU A 244 2.10 -4.15 20.72
CA GLU A 244 2.55 -4.56 22.06
C GLU A 244 2.56 -3.36 23.02
N ILE A 245 3.08 -2.22 22.57
CA ILE A 245 3.05 -0.96 23.33
C ILE A 245 1.61 -0.55 23.65
N LEU A 246 0.68 -0.64 22.70
CA LEU A 246 -0.73 -0.32 22.93
C LEU A 246 -1.38 -1.26 23.95
N LEU A 247 -1.10 -2.56 23.90
CA LEU A 247 -1.68 -3.56 24.82
C LEU A 247 -1.11 -3.43 26.24
N LEU A 248 0.20 -3.21 26.37
CA LEU A 248 0.85 -2.99 27.66
C LEU A 248 0.25 -1.75 28.36
N ASN A 249 0.05 -0.66 27.62
CA ASN A 249 -0.59 0.55 28.12
C ASN A 249 -2.04 0.33 28.61
N GLN A 250 -2.80 -0.57 27.98
CA GLN A 250 -4.15 -0.96 28.44
C GLN A 250 -4.13 -1.85 29.69
N ALA A 251 -3.12 -2.71 29.84
CA ALA A 251 -2.94 -3.55 31.03
C ALA A 251 -2.66 -2.74 32.30
N PHE A 252 -1.86 -1.66 32.20
CA PHE A 252 -1.65 -0.72 33.31
C PHE A 252 -2.94 0.04 33.70
N SER A 253 -3.85 0.25 32.75
CA SER A 253 -5.16 0.88 33.02
C SER A 253 -6.13 -0.04 33.78
N SER A 254 -5.86 -1.35 33.83
CA SER A 254 -6.75 -2.37 34.42
C SER A 254 -6.19 -3.03 35.71
N GLY A 255 -4.98 -2.65 36.15
CA GLY A 255 -4.34 -3.11 37.40
C GLY A 255 -4.35 -2.06 38.53
N VAL A 256 -4.63 -2.52 39.75
CA VAL A 256 -4.83 -1.76 41.01
C VAL A 256 -3.74 -0.73 41.32
N GLY A 257 -4.10 0.53 41.63
CA GLY A 257 -3.20 1.44 42.37
C GLY A 257 -3.42 2.96 42.32
N GLY A 258 -4.50 3.48 42.94
CA GLY A 258 -4.57 4.85 43.47
C GLY A 258 -4.33 6.04 42.50
N VAL A 259 -4.16 7.24 43.07
CA VAL A 259 -4.01 8.54 42.37
C VAL A 259 -2.88 8.55 41.31
N GLN A 260 -1.94 7.59 41.35
CA GLN A 260 -0.91 7.38 40.31
C GLN A 260 -1.46 6.77 39.00
N GLY A 261 -2.57 6.03 39.05
CA GLY A 261 -3.19 5.40 37.88
C GLY A 261 -3.71 6.41 36.85
N GLY A 262 -4.22 7.57 37.28
CA GLY A 262 -4.73 8.60 36.37
C GLY A 262 -3.62 9.30 35.56
N TYR A 263 -2.45 9.52 36.15
CA TYR A 263 -1.28 10.07 35.45
C TYR A 263 -0.65 9.04 34.50
N ALA A 264 -0.60 7.77 34.92
CA ALA A 264 -0.14 6.67 34.07
C ALA A 264 -1.09 6.42 32.88
N GLN A 265 -2.40 6.56 33.08
CA GLN A 265 -3.41 6.40 32.03
C GLN A 265 -3.37 7.55 31.00
N GLY A 266 -3.22 8.79 31.46
CA GLY A 266 -2.99 9.93 30.56
C GLY A 266 -1.70 9.78 29.74
N ALA A 267 -0.62 9.28 30.35
CA ALA A 267 0.62 8.97 29.64
C ALA A 267 0.44 7.86 28.58
N ALA A 268 -0.30 6.80 28.92
CA ALA A 268 -0.61 5.68 28.03
C ALA A 268 -1.41 6.10 26.79
N ASP A 269 -2.44 6.94 26.96
CA ASP A 269 -3.25 7.45 25.86
C ASP A 269 -2.45 8.36 24.92
N GLN A 270 -1.48 9.11 25.44
CA GLN A 270 -0.65 9.99 24.62
C GLN A 270 0.28 9.17 23.70
N VAL A 271 0.88 8.12 24.26
CA VAL A 271 1.74 7.19 23.51
C VAL A 271 0.94 6.54 22.38
N LYS A 272 -0.33 6.18 22.61
CA LYS A 272 -1.18 5.60 21.57
C LYS A 272 -1.34 6.50 20.34
N TYR A 273 -1.66 7.77 20.52
CA TYR A 273 -1.81 8.70 19.38
C TYR A 273 -0.47 8.98 18.69
N ALA A 274 0.61 9.13 19.47
CA ALA A 274 1.95 9.33 18.92
C ALA A 274 2.41 8.13 18.08
N VAL A 275 2.14 6.90 18.53
CA VAL A 275 2.44 5.65 17.82
C VAL A 275 1.77 5.60 16.45
N ILE A 276 0.50 6.03 16.34
CA ILE A 276 -0.24 6.06 15.06
C ILE A 276 0.42 7.04 14.07
N ILE A 277 0.85 8.20 14.55
CA ILE A 277 1.53 9.18 13.69
C ILE A 277 2.86 8.61 13.20
N VAL A 278 3.67 8.08 14.11
CA VAL A 278 4.98 7.50 13.83
C VAL A 278 4.86 6.36 12.81
N SER A 279 3.89 5.45 12.96
CA SER A 279 3.67 4.35 12.02
C SER A 279 3.24 4.77 10.62
N THR A 280 2.45 5.84 10.52
CA THR A 280 1.77 6.25 9.29
C THR A 280 2.60 7.25 8.48
N LEU A 281 3.43 8.06 9.15
CA LEU A 281 4.21 9.12 8.54
C LEU A 281 5.09 8.64 7.37
N PRO A 282 5.84 7.52 7.45
CA PRO A 282 6.71 7.12 6.34
C PRO A 282 5.94 6.74 5.08
N ILE A 283 4.78 6.07 5.20
CA ILE A 283 3.94 5.78 4.03
C ILE A 283 3.43 7.08 3.41
N LEU A 284 2.98 8.03 4.23
CA LEU A 284 2.50 9.32 3.74
C LEU A 284 3.60 10.10 3.02
N CYS A 285 4.84 10.04 3.50
CA CYS A 285 5.98 10.66 2.81
C CYS A 285 6.27 10.03 1.45
N VAL A 286 6.06 8.73 1.28
CA VAL A 286 6.29 8.00 0.03
C VAL A 286 5.17 8.24 -0.99
N TYR A 287 3.95 8.52 -0.53
CA TYR A 287 2.76 8.66 -1.38
C TYR A 287 2.89 9.72 -2.50
N PRO A 288 3.33 10.98 -2.25
CA PRO A 288 3.48 11.99 -3.30
C PRO A 288 4.46 11.60 -4.40
N PHE A 289 5.56 10.93 -4.05
CA PHE A 289 6.55 10.47 -5.03
C PHE A 289 5.95 9.45 -5.98
N ILE A 290 5.07 8.60 -5.47
CA ILE A 290 4.44 7.53 -6.24
C ILE A 290 3.24 8.05 -7.05
N GLN A 291 2.46 9.01 -6.51
CA GLN A 291 1.32 9.62 -7.19
C GLN A 291 1.70 10.16 -8.58
N LYS A 292 2.88 10.77 -8.72
CA LYS A 292 3.43 11.27 -10.00
C LYS A 292 3.51 10.19 -11.09
N TYR A 293 3.68 8.92 -10.72
CA TYR A 293 3.73 7.79 -11.65
C TYR A 293 2.33 7.26 -11.98
N PHE A 294 1.39 7.33 -11.02
CA PHE A 294 -0.02 6.97 -11.24
C PHE A 294 -0.70 7.88 -12.27
N GLU A 295 -0.53 9.20 -12.14
CA GLU A 295 -1.15 10.18 -13.04
C GLU A 295 -0.69 9.98 -14.50
N LYS A 296 0.54 9.51 -14.72
CA LYS A 296 1.04 9.18 -16.07
C LYS A 296 0.51 7.86 -16.62
N GLY A 297 0.28 6.86 -15.76
CA GLY A 297 -0.21 5.54 -16.16
C GLY A 297 -1.72 5.51 -16.43
N VAL A 298 -2.51 6.19 -15.61
CA VAL A 298 -3.98 6.21 -15.71
C VAL A 298 -4.44 7.09 -16.89
N MET A 299 -3.74 8.20 -17.16
CA MET A 299 -4.07 9.10 -18.27
C MET A 299 -3.85 8.47 -19.65
N ILE A 300 -3.04 7.41 -19.78
CA ILE A 300 -2.87 6.69 -21.05
C ILE A 300 -4.06 5.74 -21.31
N GLY A 301 -4.67 5.19 -20.25
CA GLY A 301 -5.85 4.31 -20.36
C GLY A 301 -7.17 5.05 -20.55
N ALA A 302 -7.29 6.30 -20.07
CA ALA A 302 -8.51 7.09 -20.12
C ALA A 302 -8.74 7.84 -21.45
N VAL A 303 -7.72 7.98 -22.31
CA VAL A 303 -7.79 8.73 -23.58
C VAL A 303 -8.29 7.85 -24.75
N LYS A 304 -8.88 6.68 -24.45
CA LYS A 304 -9.57 5.84 -25.44
C LYS A 304 -11.10 6.00 -25.43
N GLY A 305 -11.62 7.06 -24.79
CA GLY A 305 -13.02 7.48 -24.85
C GLY A 305 -13.21 8.67 -25.76
#